data_AF-R1G484-F1
#
_entry.id   AF-R1G484-F1
#
_cell.length_a   1.000
_cell.length_b   1.000
_cell.length_c   1.000
_cell.angle_alpha   90.00
_cell.angle_beta   90.00
_cell.angle_gamma   90.00
#
_symmetry.space_group_name_H-M   'P 1'
#
loop_
_entity.id
_entity.type
_entity.pdbx_description
1 polymer ?
#
loop_
_entity_poly.entity_id
_entity_poly.type
_entity_poly.pdbx_seq_one_letter_code
_entity_poly.pdbx_strand_id
1 'polypeptide(L)'
;MDLLTDSPEEPVSDPAPTRPARVRVLLAAALGPLVTGYTAVAAGLALIALTAGRAVFSDTGVLLAAAPGWLAAHQVRLAIGGHPLGMLPLLPTLGVVALAARTASGAARRLGCRSFREALPVLVTITGAHAVFGLVVALCAQGSPVTANPVTAFVVPGLLAAAASCAGITRACGLPDVVEERLDPLALRGLRTGALGLAVLVACGAAVFTVATAVSWKTVSDVYEPGFGTSFGLFLLSVLYLPNAVAAALSFVTGPGFSIGGLDVGVFAYRGGAVPGVPLLGGLPEHHAGWWPALLVLPAAAGALAGWT
;
A
#
# COMPACT_ATOMS: atom_id res chain seq x y z
N MET A 1 -45.74 -47.19 22.37
CA MET A 1 -45.64 -46.04 21.45
C MET A 1 -44.83 -44.99 22.19
N ASP A 2 -43.54 -45.25 22.30
CA ASP A 2 -42.59 -44.42 23.04
C ASP A 2 -42.17 -43.26 22.16
N LEU A 3 -42.64 -42.07 22.54
CA LEU A 3 -42.25 -40.81 21.93
C LEU A 3 -40.84 -40.47 22.40
N LEU A 4 -39.86 -40.72 21.52
CA LEU A 4 -38.52 -40.15 21.56
C LEU A 4 -38.62 -38.62 21.56
N THR A 5 -38.51 -38.01 22.73
CA THR A 5 -38.22 -36.57 22.86
C THR A 5 -36.76 -36.36 22.50
N ASP A 6 -36.53 -36.03 21.23
CA ASP A 6 -35.26 -35.52 20.74
C ASP A 6 -35.07 -34.10 21.31
N SER A 7 -34.34 -34.00 22.41
CA SER A 7 -33.94 -32.71 22.98
C SER A 7 -32.94 -32.07 22.03
N PRO A 8 -33.15 -30.82 21.57
CA PRO A 8 -32.20 -30.17 20.67
C PRO A 8 -30.84 -30.06 21.37
N GLU A 9 -29.82 -30.74 20.85
CA GLU A 9 -28.43 -30.55 21.27
C GLU A 9 -28.09 -29.06 21.18
N GLU A 10 -27.90 -28.41 22.32
CA GLU A 10 -27.34 -27.06 22.34
C GLU A 10 -25.98 -27.10 21.64
N PRO A 11 -25.71 -26.20 20.67
CA PRO A 11 -24.43 -26.18 20.00
C PRO A 11 -23.35 -25.91 21.03
N VAL A 12 -22.49 -26.92 21.26
CA VAL A 12 -21.32 -26.83 22.14
C VAL A 12 -20.50 -25.62 21.71
N SER A 13 -20.56 -24.53 22.49
CA SER A 13 -19.77 -23.34 22.22
C SER A 13 -18.30 -23.69 22.41
N ASP A 14 -17.47 -23.51 21.38
CA ASP A 14 -16.03 -23.71 21.50
C ASP A 14 -15.49 -22.95 22.72
N PRO A 15 -14.67 -23.60 23.57
CA PRO A 15 -14.15 -22.98 24.76
C PRO A 15 -13.29 -21.77 24.40
N ALA A 16 -13.48 -20.67 25.14
CA ALA A 16 -12.70 -19.44 24.95
C ALA A 16 -11.19 -19.73 25.03
N PRO A 17 -10.36 -19.07 24.21
CA PRO A 17 -8.93 -19.35 24.16
C PRO A 17 -8.26 -19.07 25.51
N THR A 18 -7.37 -19.98 25.91
CA THR A 18 -6.60 -19.83 27.15
C THR A 18 -5.69 -18.59 27.08
N ARG A 19 -5.35 -18.00 28.24
CA ARG A 19 -4.41 -16.85 28.32
C ARG A 19 -3.12 -17.05 27.52
N PRO A 20 -2.38 -18.18 27.62
CA PRO A 20 -1.16 -18.37 26.84
C PRO A 20 -1.42 -18.46 25.33
N ALA A 21 -2.54 -19.05 24.91
CA ALA A 21 -2.92 -19.08 23.50
C ALA A 21 -3.20 -17.66 22.97
N ARG A 22 -3.90 -16.84 23.76
CA ARG A 22 -4.18 -15.44 23.41
C ARG A 22 -2.90 -14.62 23.23
N VAL A 23 -1.95 -14.73 24.17
CA VAL A 23 -0.65 -14.04 24.09
C VAL A 23 0.12 -14.46 22.84
N ARG A 24 0.15 -15.76 22.51
CA ARG A 24 0.82 -16.26 21.29
C ARG A 24 0.22 -15.69 20.02
N VAL A 25 -1.11 -15.61 19.93
CA VAL A 25 -1.79 -15.03 18.75
C VAL A 25 -1.49 -13.55 18.62
N LEU A 26 -1.54 -12.79 19.72
CA LEU A 26 -1.21 -11.36 19.71
C LEU A 26 0.25 -11.11 19.34
N LEU A 27 1.19 -11.90 19.88
CA LEU A 27 2.61 -11.79 19.55
C LEU A 27 2.87 -12.11 18.08
N ALA A 28 2.25 -13.17 17.55
CA ALA A 28 2.35 -13.52 16.13
C ALA A 28 1.73 -12.43 15.22
N ALA A 29 0.62 -11.83 15.64
CA ALA A 29 -0.01 -10.71 14.93
C ALA A 29 0.85 -9.44 14.94
N ALA A 30 1.55 -9.17 16.05
CA ALA A 30 2.47 -8.05 16.19
C ALA A 30 3.71 -8.22 15.31
N LEU A 31 4.41 -9.36 15.47
CA LEU A 31 5.74 -9.56 14.88
C LEU A 31 5.69 -10.07 13.44
N GLY A 32 4.66 -10.84 13.09
CA GLY A 32 4.52 -11.47 11.77
C GLY A 32 4.65 -10.45 10.63
N PRO A 33 3.81 -9.40 10.58
CA PRO A 33 3.92 -8.36 9.55
C PRO A 33 5.26 -7.64 9.51
N LEU A 34 5.86 -7.37 10.69
CA LEU A 34 7.16 -6.69 10.78
C LEU A 34 8.27 -7.53 10.16
N VAL A 35 8.36 -8.79 10.58
CA VAL A 35 9.38 -9.73 10.07
C VAL A 35 9.15 -9.99 8.58
N THR A 36 7.92 -10.32 8.17
CA THR A 36 7.63 -10.57 6.76
C THR A 36 7.93 -9.34 5.89
N GLY A 37 7.54 -8.14 6.33
CA GLY A 37 7.83 -6.91 5.60
C GLY A 37 9.34 -6.63 5.51
N TYR A 38 10.07 -6.78 6.62
CA TYR A 38 11.52 -6.57 6.65
C TYR A 38 12.25 -7.57 5.77
N THR A 39 11.90 -8.85 5.87
CA THR A 39 12.47 -9.91 5.04
C THR A 39 12.15 -9.71 3.57
N ALA A 40 10.94 -9.26 3.21
CA ALA A 40 10.60 -8.98 1.82
C ALA A 40 11.44 -7.84 1.23
N VAL A 41 11.66 -6.76 2.00
CA VAL A 41 12.55 -5.66 1.58
C VAL A 41 14.00 -6.15 1.47
N ALA A 42 14.50 -6.85 2.49
CA ALA A 42 15.86 -7.40 2.47
C ALA A 42 16.08 -8.37 1.29
N ALA A 43 15.11 -9.24 1.00
CA ALA A 43 15.18 -10.16 -0.14
C ALA A 43 15.18 -9.42 -1.47
N GLY A 44 14.37 -8.36 -1.63
CA GLY A 44 14.39 -7.52 -2.82
C GLY A 44 15.75 -6.82 -3.01
N LEU A 45 16.30 -6.23 -1.95
CA LEU A 45 17.62 -5.61 -1.98
C LEU A 45 18.74 -6.62 -2.25
N ALA A 46 18.67 -7.82 -1.65
CA ALA A 46 19.60 -8.91 -1.93
C ALA A 46 19.55 -9.30 -3.40
N LEU A 47 18.35 -9.48 -3.97
CA LEU A 47 18.18 -9.85 -5.37
C LEU A 47 18.77 -8.79 -6.31
N ILE A 48 18.57 -7.50 -6.02
CA ILE A 48 19.18 -6.41 -6.77
C ILE A 48 20.71 -6.46 -6.64
N ALA A 49 21.24 -6.61 -5.41
CA ALA A 49 22.67 -6.64 -5.17
C ALA A 49 23.36 -7.85 -5.84
N LEU A 50 22.71 -9.02 -5.87
CA LEU A 50 23.20 -10.24 -6.52
C LEU A 50 23.18 -10.16 -8.04
N THR A 51 22.25 -9.39 -8.60
CA THR A 51 22.14 -9.22 -10.07
C THR A 51 22.99 -8.06 -10.57
N ALA A 52 23.34 -7.10 -9.71
CA ALA A 52 24.19 -5.96 -10.05
C ALA A 52 25.65 -6.40 -10.30
N GLY A 53 26.06 -6.43 -11.57
CA GLY A 53 27.39 -6.90 -11.99
C GLY A 53 28.60 -6.10 -11.48
N ARG A 54 28.39 -4.98 -10.77
CA ARG A 54 29.45 -4.16 -10.16
C ARG A 54 29.28 -3.97 -8.64
N ALA A 55 28.28 -4.59 -8.02
CA ALA A 55 28.07 -4.45 -6.58
C ALA A 55 28.92 -5.47 -5.81
N VAL A 56 29.57 -5.03 -4.74
CA VAL A 56 30.13 -5.96 -3.74
C VAL A 56 28.99 -6.37 -2.83
N PHE A 57 28.54 -7.61 -2.96
CA PHE A 57 27.48 -8.14 -2.13
C PHE A 57 27.90 -8.20 -0.65
N SER A 58 27.02 -7.76 0.25
CA SER A 58 27.23 -7.80 1.69
C SER A 58 25.92 -8.13 2.40
N ASP A 59 25.88 -9.28 3.08
CA ASP A 59 24.70 -9.70 3.86
C ASP A 59 24.32 -8.66 4.91
N THR A 60 25.31 -8.21 5.67
CA THR A 60 25.13 -7.16 6.69
C THR A 60 24.67 -5.85 6.07
N GLY A 61 25.23 -5.47 4.91
CA GLY A 61 24.82 -4.28 4.17
C GLY A 61 23.36 -4.34 3.73
N VAL A 62 22.91 -5.47 3.19
CA VAL A 62 21.51 -5.70 2.79
C VAL A 62 20.58 -5.62 4.00
N LEU A 63 20.94 -6.29 5.10
CA LEU A 63 20.13 -6.27 6.32
C LEU A 63 20.03 -4.85 6.88
N LEU A 64 21.13 -4.10 6.94
CA LEU A 64 21.10 -2.70 7.41
C LEU A 64 20.30 -1.79 6.46
N ALA A 65 20.40 -1.99 5.14
CA ALA A 65 19.65 -1.22 4.15
C ALA A 65 18.15 -1.55 4.13
N ALA A 66 17.75 -2.74 4.60
CA ALA A 66 16.35 -3.11 4.71
C ALA A 66 15.59 -2.27 5.75
N ALA A 67 16.28 -1.72 6.75
CA ALA A 67 15.66 -0.88 7.78
C ALA A 67 15.05 0.41 7.20
N PRO A 68 15.80 1.29 6.50
CA PRO A 68 15.20 2.43 5.80
C PRO A 68 14.24 2.00 4.69
N GLY A 69 14.48 0.86 4.02
CA GLY A 69 13.54 0.33 3.03
C GLY A 69 12.18 -0.06 3.64
N TRP A 70 12.16 -0.60 4.86
CA TRP A 70 10.93 -0.89 5.60
C TRP A 70 10.16 0.38 5.96
N LEU A 71 10.87 1.44 6.37
CA LEU A 71 10.29 2.76 6.61
C LEU A 71 9.69 3.36 5.32
N ALA A 72 10.40 3.24 4.19
CA ALA A 72 9.91 3.68 2.88
C ALA A 72 8.63 2.93 2.47
N ALA A 73 8.57 1.61 2.72
CA ALA A 73 7.36 0.84 2.46
C ALA A 73 6.15 1.32 3.28
N HIS A 74 6.37 1.94 4.44
CA HIS A 74 5.33 2.57 5.27
C HIS A 74 5.14 4.06 4.98
N GLN A 75 5.68 4.58 3.86
CA GLN A 75 5.59 6.00 3.48
C GLN A 75 6.20 6.97 4.50
N VAL A 76 7.15 6.51 5.31
CA VAL A 76 7.96 7.39 6.17
C VAL A 76 8.97 8.11 5.28
N ARG A 77 8.92 9.44 5.26
CA ARG A 77 9.84 10.26 4.46
C ARG A 77 11.27 10.06 4.93
N LEU A 78 12.09 9.54 4.02
CA LEU A 78 13.53 9.39 4.23
C LEU A 78 14.28 10.66 3.81
N ALA A 79 15.47 10.88 4.35
CA ALA A 79 16.41 11.87 3.87
C ALA A 79 17.74 11.19 3.53
N ILE A 80 18.28 11.48 2.34
CA ILE A 80 19.60 11.01 1.89
C ILE A 80 20.52 12.20 1.83
N GLY A 81 21.61 12.18 2.61
CA GLY A 81 22.57 13.29 2.65
C GLY A 81 21.93 14.64 3.02
N GLY A 82 20.87 14.61 3.86
CA GLY A 82 20.12 15.80 4.26
C GLY A 82 18.99 16.23 3.31
N HIS A 83 18.89 15.64 2.12
CA HIS A 83 17.81 15.95 1.18
C HIS A 83 16.64 14.97 1.34
N PRO A 84 15.41 15.45 1.53
CA PRO A 84 14.25 14.57 1.64
C PRO A 84 14.06 13.81 0.32
N LEU A 85 13.94 12.50 0.42
CA LEU A 85 13.41 11.69 -0.66
C LEU A 85 11.94 12.00 -0.84
N GLY A 86 11.60 12.36 -2.07
CA GLY A 86 10.24 12.65 -2.50
C GLY A 86 9.38 11.39 -2.60
N MET A 87 8.37 11.45 -3.47
CA MET A 87 7.38 10.41 -3.75
C MET A 87 7.95 8.98 -3.60
N LEU A 88 7.49 8.25 -2.59
CA LEU A 88 7.92 6.87 -2.30
C LEU A 88 7.05 5.86 -3.08
N PRO A 89 7.57 4.65 -3.38
CA PRO A 89 6.81 3.64 -4.11
C PRO A 89 5.60 3.18 -3.32
N LEU A 90 4.42 3.19 -3.94
CA LEU A 90 3.16 2.83 -3.29
C LEU A 90 2.90 1.32 -3.29
N LEU A 91 3.51 0.53 -4.18
CA LEU A 91 3.25 -0.92 -4.23
C LEU A 91 3.64 -1.64 -2.93
N PRO A 92 4.83 -1.39 -2.33
CA PRO A 92 5.17 -1.93 -1.02
C PRO A 92 4.17 -1.51 0.07
N THR A 93 3.67 -0.27 0.01
CA THR A 93 2.69 0.27 0.95
C THR A 93 1.36 -0.48 0.89
N LEU A 94 0.86 -0.74 -0.33
CA LEU A 94 -0.31 -1.58 -0.54
C LEU A 94 -0.10 -3.00 0.02
N GLY A 95 1.11 -3.55 -0.16
CA GLY A 95 1.51 -4.85 0.38
C GLY A 95 1.47 -4.92 1.91
N VAL A 96 2.09 -3.96 2.60
CA VAL A 96 2.10 -3.93 4.08
C VAL A 96 0.72 -3.66 4.66
N VAL A 97 -0.10 -2.82 4.02
CA VAL A 97 -1.51 -2.60 4.40
C VAL A 97 -2.32 -3.89 4.26
N ALA A 98 -2.20 -4.58 3.12
CA ALA A 98 -2.91 -5.84 2.90
C ALA A 98 -2.46 -6.92 3.90
N LEU A 99 -1.16 -6.98 4.21
CA LEU A 99 -0.61 -7.90 5.19
C LEU A 99 -1.17 -7.61 6.59
N ALA A 100 -1.09 -6.37 7.06
CA ALA A 100 -1.61 -5.97 8.38
C ALA A 100 -3.13 -6.19 8.51
N ALA A 101 -3.90 -5.90 7.46
CA ALA A 101 -5.33 -6.18 7.44
C ALA A 101 -5.62 -7.69 7.53
N ARG A 102 -4.90 -8.52 6.77
CA ARG A 102 -5.05 -9.98 6.80
C ARG A 102 -4.63 -10.57 8.14
N THR A 103 -3.55 -10.10 8.75
CA THR A 103 -3.10 -10.57 10.06
C THR A 103 -4.06 -10.15 11.17
N ALA A 104 -4.57 -8.92 11.16
CA ALA A 104 -5.59 -8.48 12.12
C ALA A 104 -6.87 -9.31 11.99
N SER A 105 -7.35 -9.52 10.76
CA SER A 105 -8.52 -10.35 10.45
C SER A 105 -8.32 -11.80 10.91
N GLY A 106 -7.15 -12.37 10.65
CA GLY A 106 -6.80 -13.74 11.06
C GLY A 106 -6.65 -13.89 12.57
N ALA A 107 -6.07 -12.90 13.25
CA ALA A 107 -5.93 -12.90 14.70
C ALA A 107 -7.29 -12.78 15.40
N ALA A 108 -8.16 -11.88 14.93
CA ALA A 108 -9.52 -11.74 15.46
C ALA A 108 -10.31 -13.06 15.36
N ARG A 109 -10.24 -13.75 14.21
CA ARG A 109 -10.87 -15.07 14.04
C ARG A 109 -10.28 -16.14 14.95
N ARG A 110 -8.95 -16.23 15.06
CA ARG A 110 -8.26 -17.21 15.94
C ARG A 110 -8.56 -16.99 17.43
N LEU A 111 -8.88 -15.76 17.82
CA LEU A 111 -9.28 -15.41 19.18
C LEU A 111 -10.78 -15.59 19.42
N GLY A 112 -11.56 -15.95 18.40
CA GLY A 112 -13.01 -16.08 18.49
C GLY A 112 -13.74 -14.75 18.72
N CYS A 113 -13.15 -13.62 18.32
CA CYS A 113 -13.77 -12.30 18.50
C CYS A 113 -15.05 -12.19 17.69
N ARG A 114 -16.16 -11.83 18.34
CA ARG A 114 -17.48 -11.67 17.72
C ARG A 114 -17.84 -10.22 17.42
N SER A 115 -17.15 -9.27 18.04
CA SER A 115 -17.37 -7.84 17.84
C SER A 115 -16.06 -7.09 17.64
N PHE A 116 -16.14 -5.89 17.04
CA PHE A 116 -14.97 -5.02 16.89
C PHE A 116 -14.33 -4.68 18.26
N ARG A 117 -15.15 -4.49 19.30
CA ARG A 117 -14.69 -4.18 20.66
C ARG A 117 -13.83 -5.31 21.23
N GLU A 118 -14.22 -6.56 21.04
CA GLU A 118 -13.43 -7.72 21.50
C GLU A 118 -12.07 -7.83 20.80
N ALA A 119 -11.98 -7.35 19.55
CA ALA A 119 -10.78 -7.35 18.75
C ALA A 119 -9.87 -6.12 18.99
N LEU A 120 -10.24 -5.17 19.86
CA LEU A 120 -9.40 -4.01 20.20
C LEU A 120 -7.96 -4.37 20.63
N PRO A 121 -7.71 -5.44 21.41
CA PRO A 121 -6.33 -5.84 21.72
C PRO A 121 -5.51 -6.17 20.47
N VAL A 122 -6.11 -6.77 19.44
CA VAL A 122 -5.42 -7.04 18.17
C VAL A 122 -5.03 -5.73 17.49
N LEU A 123 -5.97 -4.77 17.41
CA LEU A 123 -5.73 -3.44 16.84
C LEU A 123 -4.58 -2.72 17.56
N VAL A 124 -4.65 -2.62 18.90
CA VAL A 124 -3.66 -1.92 19.72
C VAL A 124 -2.29 -2.59 19.61
N THR A 125 -2.24 -3.92 19.65
CA THR A 125 -0.99 -4.67 19.56
C THR A 125 -0.31 -4.48 18.20
N ILE A 126 -1.04 -4.58 17.08
CA ILE A 126 -0.46 -4.39 15.75
C ILE A 126 -0.01 -2.93 15.56
N THR A 127 -0.86 -1.98 15.94
CA THR A 127 -0.59 -0.53 15.85
C THR A 127 0.66 -0.15 16.64
N GLY A 128 0.72 -0.55 17.92
CA GLY A 128 1.84 -0.26 18.81
C GLY A 128 3.14 -0.89 18.31
N ALA A 129 3.09 -2.13 17.82
CA ALA A 129 4.27 -2.81 17.28
C ALA A 129 4.86 -2.07 16.08
N HIS A 130 4.04 -1.62 15.12
CA HIS A 130 4.52 -0.90 13.94
C HIS A 130 5.05 0.49 14.30
N ALA A 131 4.38 1.20 15.20
CA ALA A 131 4.82 2.52 15.67
C ALA A 131 6.17 2.44 16.39
N VAL A 132 6.30 1.52 17.36
CA VAL A 132 7.54 1.34 18.12
C VAL A 132 8.66 0.83 17.22
N PHE A 133 8.39 -0.13 16.33
CA PHE A 133 9.41 -0.63 15.40
C PHE A 133 9.94 0.48 14.49
N GLY A 134 9.05 1.28 13.90
CA GLY A 134 9.47 2.41 13.07
C GLY A 134 10.29 3.45 13.83
N LEU A 135 9.92 3.76 15.07
CA LEU A 135 10.70 4.62 15.96
C LEU A 135 12.10 4.06 16.21
N VAL A 136 12.20 2.78 16.58
CA VAL A 136 13.49 2.12 16.84
C VAL A 136 14.38 2.15 15.58
N VAL A 137 13.83 1.82 14.41
CA VAL A 137 14.57 1.88 13.15
C VAL A 137 15.10 3.29 12.86
N ALA A 138 14.28 4.33 13.05
CA ALA A 138 14.70 5.71 12.83
C ALA A 138 15.78 6.17 13.83
N LEU A 139 15.66 5.76 15.11
CA LEU A 139 16.67 6.08 16.12
C LEU A 139 18.01 5.38 15.84
N CYS A 140 17.98 4.12 15.41
CA CYS A 140 19.17 3.36 15.00
C CYS A 140 19.81 3.89 13.71
N ALA A 141 19.03 4.53 12.84
CA ALA A 141 19.52 5.12 11.60
C ALA A 141 20.18 6.50 11.81
N GLN A 142 20.19 7.05 13.02
CA GLN A 142 20.87 8.33 13.29
C GLN A 142 22.37 8.23 12.99
N GLY A 143 22.91 9.22 12.28
CA GLY A 143 24.31 9.22 11.82
C GLY A 143 24.57 8.38 10.57
N SER A 144 23.57 7.67 10.04
CA SER A 144 23.64 6.97 8.75
C SER A 144 23.45 7.95 7.57
N PRO A 145 23.94 7.64 6.35
CA PRO A 145 23.64 8.42 5.15
C PRO A 145 22.14 8.54 4.83
N VAL A 146 21.34 7.55 5.25
CA VAL A 146 19.88 7.53 5.09
C VAL A 146 19.23 7.64 6.47
N THR A 147 18.50 8.73 6.68
CA THR A 147 17.85 9.03 7.96
C THR A 147 16.34 9.20 7.79
N ALA A 148 15.61 9.17 8.91
CA ALA A 148 14.19 9.46 8.96
C ALA A 148 13.88 10.25 10.24
N ASN A 149 12.86 11.11 10.20
CA ASN A 149 12.44 11.81 11.41
C ASN A 149 11.76 10.81 12.39
N PRO A 150 12.24 10.66 13.64
CA PRO A 150 11.75 9.65 14.58
C PRO A 150 10.25 9.75 14.88
N VAL A 151 9.70 10.96 14.96
CA VAL A 151 8.26 11.17 15.20
C VAL A 151 7.45 10.68 14.01
N THR A 152 7.85 11.02 12.79
CA THR A 152 7.15 10.52 11.59
C THR A 152 7.30 9.01 11.45
N ALA A 153 8.45 8.44 11.82
CA ALA A 153 8.69 7.01 11.79
C ALA A 153 7.90 6.25 12.86
N PHE A 154 7.48 6.91 13.94
CA PHE A 154 6.52 6.36 14.90
C PHE A 154 5.08 6.49 14.39
N VAL A 155 4.67 7.68 13.97
CA VAL A 155 3.27 8.01 13.67
C VAL A 155 2.80 7.33 12.40
N VAL A 156 3.56 7.40 11.30
CA VAL A 156 3.07 6.95 9.98
C VAL A 156 2.87 5.43 9.94
N PRO A 157 3.84 4.58 10.34
CA PRO A 157 3.61 3.13 10.35
C PRO A 157 2.52 2.73 11.34
N GLY A 158 2.42 3.41 12.49
CA GLY A 158 1.36 3.20 13.47
C GLY A 158 -0.03 3.48 12.90
N LEU A 159 -0.23 4.65 12.30
CA LEU A 159 -1.52 5.02 11.68
C LEU A 159 -1.88 4.11 10.50
N LEU A 160 -0.90 3.75 9.67
CA LEU A 160 -1.13 2.85 8.54
C LEU A 160 -1.55 1.46 9.03
N ALA A 161 -0.87 0.93 10.04
CA ALA A 161 -1.18 -0.34 10.66
C ALA A 161 -2.54 -0.31 11.40
N ALA A 162 -2.89 0.80 12.03
CA ALA A 162 -4.19 1.01 12.67
C ALA A 162 -5.32 0.98 11.63
N ALA A 163 -5.19 1.76 10.55
CA ALA A 163 -6.18 1.80 9.47
C ALA A 163 -6.34 0.42 8.80
N ALA A 164 -5.23 -0.27 8.51
CA ALA A 164 -5.23 -1.61 7.96
C ALA A 164 -5.88 -2.62 8.91
N SER A 165 -5.56 -2.56 10.20
CA SER A 165 -6.11 -3.45 11.22
C SER A 165 -7.60 -3.22 11.41
N CYS A 166 -8.06 -1.96 11.43
CA CYS A 166 -9.48 -1.63 11.44
C CYS A 166 -10.20 -2.28 10.25
N ALA A 167 -9.70 -2.12 9.03
CA ALA A 167 -10.28 -2.75 7.83
C ALA A 167 -10.28 -4.30 7.91
N GLY A 168 -9.22 -4.89 8.47
CA GLY A 168 -9.13 -6.34 8.68
C GLY A 168 -10.12 -6.88 9.71
N ILE A 169 -10.27 -6.16 10.83
CA ILE A 169 -11.19 -6.50 11.92
C ILE A 169 -12.64 -6.28 11.47
N THR A 170 -12.96 -5.18 10.79
CA THR A 170 -14.33 -4.95 10.30
C THR A 170 -14.77 -6.03 9.33
N ARG A 171 -13.86 -6.52 8.47
CA ARG A 171 -14.13 -7.68 7.61
C ARG A 171 -14.37 -8.97 8.37
N ALA A 172 -13.77 -9.16 9.55
CA ALA A 172 -13.89 -10.38 10.34
C ALA A 172 -15.07 -10.36 11.31
N CYS A 173 -15.33 -9.22 11.94
CA CYS A 173 -16.22 -9.08 13.10
C CYS A 173 -17.37 -8.08 12.87
N GLY A 174 -17.47 -7.47 11.69
CA GLY A 174 -18.46 -6.42 11.42
C GLY A 174 -18.00 -5.02 11.82
N LEU A 175 -18.83 -4.02 11.53
CA LEU A 175 -18.56 -2.63 11.90
C LEU A 175 -18.61 -2.47 13.44
N PRO A 176 -17.94 -1.46 14.01
CA PRO A 176 -18.16 -1.10 15.41
C PRO A 176 -19.61 -0.69 15.63
N ASP A 177 -20.23 -1.12 16.74
CA ASP A 177 -21.65 -0.85 17.07
C ASP A 177 -22.02 0.64 16.90
N VAL A 178 -21.15 1.55 17.37
CA VAL A 178 -21.36 3.01 17.29
C VAL A 178 -21.44 3.52 15.84
N VAL A 179 -20.75 2.86 14.91
CA VAL A 179 -20.77 3.19 13.49
C VAL A 179 -21.99 2.56 12.82
N GLU A 180 -22.31 1.31 13.16
CA GLU A 180 -23.48 0.60 12.63
C GLU A 180 -24.79 1.32 13.01
N GLU A 181 -24.93 1.77 14.26
CA GLU A 181 -26.10 2.54 14.73
C GLU A 181 -26.27 3.89 14.01
N ARG A 182 -25.18 4.46 13.46
CA ARG A 182 -25.20 5.77 12.79
C ARG A 182 -25.28 5.69 11.27
N LEU A 183 -25.04 4.51 10.68
CA LEU A 183 -25.02 4.33 9.24
C LEU A 183 -26.35 3.79 8.74
N ASP A 184 -27.13 4.64 8.08
CA ASP A 184 -28.30 4.23 7.32
C ASP A 184 -27.88 3.21 6.22
N PRO A 185 -28.66 2.15 5.97
CA PRO A 185 -28.48 1.28 4.81
C PRO A 185 -28.22 2.00 3.48
N LEU A 186 -28.82 3.17 3.26
CA LEU A 186 -28.57 4.01 2.09
C LEU A 186 -27.13 4.55 2.06
N ALA A 187 -26.58 4.94 3.20
CA ALA A 187 -25.19 5.39 3.30
C ALA A 187 -24.19 4.26 3.02
N LEU A 188 -24.48 3.04 3.48
CA LEU A 188 -23.66 1.87 3.17
C LEU A 188 -23.69 1.50 1.69
N ARG A 189 -24.86 1.61 1.04
CA ARG A 189 -24.98 1.44 -0.41
C ARG A 189 -24.18 2.51 -1.15
N GLY A 190 -24.32 3.78 -0.75
CA GLY A 190 -23.55 4.90 -1.31
C GLY A 190 -22.04 4.72 -1.16
N LEU A 191 -21.58 4.21 -0.01
CA LEU A 191 -20.16 3.91 0.19
C LEU A 191 -19.66 2.79 -0.74
N ARG A 192 -20.49 1.75 -0.94
CA ARG A 192 -20.16 0.64 -1.86
C ARG A 192 -20.14 1.11 -3.32
N THR A 193 -21.14 1.87 -3.76
CA THR A 193 -21.18 2.42 -5.12
C THR A 193 -20.06 3.43 -5.35
N GLY A 194 -19.75 4.28 -4.36
CA GLY A 194 -18.60 5.18 -4.39
C GLY A 194 -17.27 4.44 -4.49
N ALA A 195 -17.08 3.35 -3.73
CA ALA A 195 -15.89 2.51 -3.82
C ALA A 195 -15.76 1.82 -5.20
N LEU A 196 -16.87 1.36 -5.78
CA LEU A 196 -16.89 0.82 -7.14
C LEU A 196 -16.57 1.90 -8.18
N GLY A 197 -17.14 3.10 -8.05
CA GLY A 197 -16.83 4.25 -8.92
C GLY A 197 -15.36 4.64 -8.86
N LEU A 198 -14.77 4.68 -7.66
CA LEU A 198 -13.33 4.90 -7.49
C LEU A 198 -12.51 3.78 -8.15
N ALA A 199 -12.92 2.52 -8.01
CA ALA A 199 -12.24 1.40 -8.66
C ALA A 199 -12.28 1.51 -10.19
N VAL A 200 -13.42 1.91 -10.77
CA VAL A 200 -13.56 2.19 -12.22
C VAL A 200 -12.64 3.32 -12.64
N LEU A 201 -12.58 4.42 -11.88
CA LEU A 201 -11.68 5.53 -12.17
C LEU A 201 -10.20 5.11 -12.14
N VAL A 202 -9.79 4.35 -11.13
CA VAL A 202 -8.43 3.78 -11.04
C VAL A 202 -8.15 2.89 -12.24
N ALA A 203 -9.12 2.07 -12.67
CA ALA A 203 -8.99 1.25 -13.88
C ALA A 203 -8.84 2.10 -15.16
N CYS A 204 -9.56 3.21 -15.28
CA CYS A 204 -9.39 4.16 -16.38
C CYS A 204 -7.99 4.79 -16.37
N GLY A 205 -7.50 5.26 -15.21
CA GLY A 205 -6.14 5.77 -15.06
C GLY A 205 -5.08 4.73 -15.43
N ALA A 206 -5.27 3.48 -15.01
CA ALA A 206 -4.39 2.38 -15.37
C ALA A 206 -4.40 2.09 -16.88
N ALA A 207 -5.59 2.06 -17.51
CA ALA A 207 -5.72 1.85 -18.94
C ALA A 207 -5.00 2.95 -19.74
N VAL A 208 -5.16 4.22 -19.34
CA VAL A 208 -4.51 5.37 -19.98
C VAL A 208 -2.99 5.29 -19.83
N PHE A 209 -2.50 4.98 -18.63
CA PHE A 209 -1.08 4.73 -18.40
C PHE A 209 -0.56 3.61 -19.31
N THR A 210 -1.24 2.47 -19.36
CA THR A 210 -0.83 1.33 -20.20
C THR A 210 -0.79 1.68 -21.68
N VAL A 211 -1.80 2.39 -22.20
CA VAL A 211 -1.82 2.84 -23.60
C VAL A 211 -0.67 3.81 -23.88
N ALA A 212 -0.43 4.77 -22.99
CA ALA A 212 0.68 5.71 -23.13
C ALA A 212 2.04 4.99 -23.15
N THR A 213 2.26 4.04 -22.23
CA THR A 213 3.47 3.21 -22.22
C THR A 213 3.62 2.35 -23.48
N ALA A 214 2.53 1.77 -23.99
CA ALA A 214 2.55 0.93 -25.19
C ALA A 214 2.86 1.73 -26.45
N VAL A 215 2.28 2.92 -26.60
CA VAL A 215 2.56 3.83 -27.73
C VAL A 215 4.02 4.31 -27.68
N SER A 216 4.53 4.60 -26.48
CA SER A 216 5.91 5.05 -26.26
C SER A 216 6.89 3.90 -25.99
N TRP A 217 6.57 2.66 -26.41
CA TRP A 217 7.37 1.49 -26.05
C TRP A 217 8.83 1.61 -26.48
N LYS A 218 9.11 2.22 -27.63
CA LYS A 218 10.48 2.46 -28.10
C LYS A 218 11.28 3.31 -27.10
N THR A 219 10.72 4.44 -26.66
CA THR A 219 11.33 5.30 -25.64
C THR A 219 11.54 4.54 -24.33
N VAL A 220 10.57 3.73 -23.92
CA VAL A 220 10.66 2.89 -22.71
C VAL A 220 11.79 1.86 -22.83
N SER A 221 11.90 1.17 -23.98
CA SER A 221 12.94 0.17 -24.22
C SER A 221 14.33 0.78 -24.30
N ASP A 222 14.45 1.97 -24.87
CA ASP A 222 15.74 2.66 -25.07
C ASP A 222 16.35 3.16 -23.74
N VAL A 223 15.54 3.31 -22.67
CA VAL A 223 16.02 3.65 -21.32
C VAL A 223 16.75 2.48 -20.64
N TYR A 224 16.47 1.24 -21.04
CA TYR A 224 17.15 0.08 -20.46
C TYR A 224 18.61 0.01 -20.92
N GLU A 225 19.53 0.11 -19.96
CA GLU A 225 20.96 -0.03 -20.24
C GLU A 225 21.38 -1.49 -20.46
N PRO A 226 22.45 -1.72 -21.24
CA PRO A 226 23.06 -3.04 -21.40
C PRO A 226 23.51 -3.60 -20.04
N GLY A 227 22.90 -4.72 -19.63
CA GLY A 227 23.26 -5.43 -18.41
C GLY A 227 22.04 -5.92 -17.64
N PHE A 228 22.00 -7.22 -17.35
CA PHE A 228 20.86 -7.84 -16.69
C PHE A 228 20.53 -7.20 -15.33
N GLY A 229 21.53 -6.95 -14.48
CA GLY A 229 21.34 -6.35 -13.15
C GLY A 229 20.72 -4.97 -13.17
N THR A 230 21.30 -4.06 -13.96
CA THR A 230 20.79 -2.69 -14.09
C THR A 230 19.39 -2.68 -14.66
N SER A 231 19.16 -3.45 -15.74
CA SER A 231 17.83 -3.58 -16.35
C SER A 231 16.80 -4.18 -15.39
N PHE A 232 17.18 -5.21 -14.63
CA PHE A 232 16.32 -5.83 -13.64
C PHE A 232 15.98 -4.87 -12.49
N GLY A 233 16.96 -4.10 -12.00
CA GLY A 233 16.74 -3.07 -10.99
C GLY A 233 15.78 -1.97 -11.46
N LEU A 234 15.95 -1.48 -12.68
CA LEU A 234 15.05 -0.49 -13.30
C LEU A 234 13.63 -1.06 -13.52
N PHE A 235 13.53 -2.31 -13.95
CA PHE A 235 12.25 -3.00 -14.07
C PHE A 235 11.55 -3.12 -12.71
N LEU A 236 12.25 -3.61 -11.69
CA LEU A 236 11.70 -3.75 -10.35
C LEU A 236 11.28 -2.39 -9.78
N LEU A 237 12.11 -1.35 -9.93
CA LEU A 237 11.77 0.02 -9.55
C LEU A 237 10.48 0.49 -10.23
N SER A 238 10.35 0.26 -11.54
CA SER A 238 9.17 0.62 -12.31
C SER A 238 7.92 -0.11 -11.80
N VAL A 239 8.04 -1.40 -11.48
CA VAL A 239 6.94 -2.18 -10.87
C VAL A 239 6.54 -1.62 -9.50
N LEU A 240 7.51 -1.31 -8.63
CA LEU A 240 7.22 -0.77 -7.29
C LEU A 240 6.50 0.59 -7.33
N TYR A 241 6.79 1.40 -8.34
CA TYR A 241 6.17 2.71 -8.56
C TYR A 241 4.93 2.66 -9.46
N LEU A 242 4.53 1.49 -9.95
CA LEU A 242 3.38 1.37 -10.85
C LEU A 242 2.09 2.00 -10.27
N PRO A 243 1.75 1.82 -8.97
CA PRO A 243 0.56 2.48 -8.42
C PRO A 243 0.70 4.01 -8.36
N ASN A 244 1.92 4.55 -8.23
CA ASN A 244 2.15 6.00 -8.32
C ASN A 244 1.86 6.51 -9.73
N ALA A 245 2.32 5.79 -10.76
CA ALA A 245 2.05 6.16 -12.15
C ALA A 245 0.56 6.08 -12.50
N VAL A 246 -0.14 5.04 -12.02
CA VAL A 246 -1.60 4.92 -12.15
C VAL A 246 -2.32 6.07 -11.45
N ALA A 247 -1.88 6.46 -10.25
CA ALA A 247 -2.45 7.61 -9.52
C ALA A 247 -2.22 8.94 -10.27
N ALA A 248 -1.03 9.12 -10.87
CA ALA A 248 -0.73 10.28 -11.71
C ALA A 248 -1.63 10.32 -12.96
N ALA A 249 -1.77 9.19 -13.66
CA ALA A 249 -2.66 9.07 -14.81
C ALA A 249 -4.14 9.27 -14.44
N LEU A 250 -4.58 8.76 -13.30
CA LEU A 250 -5.90 9.02 -12.72
C LEU A 250 -6.12 10.52 -12.45
N SER A 251 -5.14 11.19 -11.83
CA SER A 251 -5.18 12.63 -11.55
C SER A 251 -5.22 13.44 -12.85
N PHE A 252 -4.53 12.98 -13.89
CA PHE A 252 -4.62 13.56 -15.23
C PHE A 252 -6.03 13.42 -15.82
N VAL A 253 -6.59 12.20 -15.89
CA VAL A 253 -7.91 12.02 -16.52
C VAL A 253 -9.08 12.56 -15.71
N THR A 254 -8.89 12.84 -14.43
CA THR A 254 -9.89 13.54 -13.60
C THR A 254 -9.77 15.06 -13.66
N GLY A 255 -8.72 15.60 -14.31
CA GLY A 255 -8.56 17.03 -14.58
C GLY A 255 -7.35 17.71 -13.91
N PRO A 256 -7.06 17.50 -12.61
CA PRO A 256 -5.99 18.20 -11.90
C PRO A 256 -4.59 18.05 -12.53
N GLY A 257 -4.33 16.95 -13.22
CA GLY A 257 -3.00 16.67 -13.75
C GLY A 257 -2.03 16.16 -12.68
N PHE A 258 -0.74 16.17 -13.00
CA PHE A 258 0.32 15.81 -12.07
C PHE A 258 1.60 16.57 -12.40
N SER A 259 2.53 16.63 -11.45
CA SER A 259 3.84 17.23 -11.64
C SER A 259 4.96 16.33 -11.14
N ILE A 260 6.10 16.37 -11.85
CA ILE A 260 7.31 15.62 -11.53
C ILE A 260 8.51 16.54 -11.77
N GLY A 261 9.12 17.03 -10.69
CA GLY A 261 10.20 17.99 -10.79
C GLY A 261 9.73 19.29 -11.45
N GLY A 262 10.27 19.60 -12.64
CA GLY A 262 9.85 20.76 -13.45
C GLY A 262 8.77 20.46 -14.48
N LEU A 263 8.37 19.19 -14.66
CA LEU A 263 7.32 18.78 -15.60
C LEU A 263 5.95 18.96 -14.95
N ASP A 264 5.03 19.65 -15.63
CA ASP A 264 3.61 19.74 -15.28
C ASP A 264 2.76 19.23 -16.46
N VAL A 265 1.89 18.25 -16.20
CA VAL A 265 1.01 17.66 -17.21
C VAL A 265 -0.43 17.74 -16.73
N GLY A 266 -1.26 18.52 -17.43
CA GLY A 266 -2.70 18.61 -17.20
C GLY A 266 -3.48 18.56 -18.52
N VAL A 267 -4.78 18.30 -18.45
CA VAL A 267 -5.62 18.17 -19.66
C VAL A 267 -5.78 19.48 -20.43
N PHE A 268 -5.56 20.64 -19.78
CA PHE A 268 -5.66 21.98 -20.37
C PHE A 268 -4.33 22.72 -20.46
N ALA A 269 -3.29 22.24 -19.79
CA ALA A 269 -2.01 22.94 -19.70
C ALA A 269 -0.85 21.94 -19.63
N TYR A 270 0.27 22.29 -20.27
CA TYR A 270 1.49 21.50 -20.29
C TYR A 270 2.69 22.41 -20.12
N ARG A 271 3.60 22.03 -19.22
CA ARG A 271 4.91 22.63 -19.07
C ARG A 271 5.95 21.51 -19.07
N GLY A 272 6.77 21.46 -20.11
CA GLY A 272 7.86 20.50 -20.20
C GLY A 272 8.90 20.72 -19.10
N GLY A 273 9.58 19.64 -18.72
CA GLY A 273 10.65 19.68 -17.72
C GLY A 273 11.47 18.41 -17.73
N ALA A 274 12.68 18.47 -17.17
CA ALA A 274 13.54 17.31 -17.04
C ALA A 274 12.95 16.34 -16.01
N VAL A 275 12.95 15.05 -16.35
CA VAL A 275 12.51 13.94 -15.48
C VAL A 275 13.62 12.89 -15.39
N PRO A 276 13.65 12.08 -14.32
CA PRO A 276 14.58 10.97 -14.21
C PRO A 276 14.43 9.98 -15.39
N GLY A 277 15.56 9.51 -15.93
CA GLY A 277 15.60 8.49 -16.98
C GLY A 277 15.26 7.10 -16.44
N VAL A 278 13.99 6.85 -16.11
CA VAL A 278 13.51 5.54 -15.66
C VAL A 278 12.42 5.02 -16.61
N PRO A 279 12.36 3.71 -16.91
CA PRO A 279 11.44 3.16 -17.91
C PRO A 279 9.97 3.51 -17.66
N LEU A 280 9.55 3.55 -16.38
CA LEU A 280 8.20 3.94 -15.98
C LEU A 280 7.73 5.28 -16.57
N LEU A 281 8.67 6.22 -16.75
CA LEU A 281 8.38 7.57 -17.22
C LEU A 281 8.51 7.71 -18.75
N GLY A 282 8.88 6.65 -19.47
CA GLY A 282 9.02 6.70 -20.94
C GLY A 282 7.71 6.96 -21.69
N GLY A 283 6.55 6.77 -21.04
CA GLY A 283 5.23 7.10 -21.57
C GLY A 283 4.79 8.55 -21.37
N LEU A 284 5.63 9.42 -20.80
CA LEU A 284 5.29 10.82 -20.61
C LEU A 284 5.20 11.58 -21.95
N PRO A 285 4.23 12.50 -22.09
CA PRO A 285 4.08 13.28 -23.31
C PRO A 285 5.20 14.33 -23.46
N GLU A 286 5.69 14.49 -24.68
CA GLU A 286 6.69 15.52 -25.04
C GLU A 286 6.06 16.89 -25.35
N HIS A 287 4.77 16.92 -25.67
CA HIS A 287 4.01 18.11 -26.00
C HIS A 287 2.53 17.97 -25.61
N HIS A 288 1.87 19.10 -25.44
CA HIS A 288 0.42 19.16 -25.24
C HIS A 288 -0.32 18.67 -26.50
N ALA A 289 -1.36 17.86 -26.31
CA ALA A 289 -2.30 17.51 -27.37
C ALA A 289 -3.69 18.10 -27.10
N GLY A 290 -4.25 18.81 -28.09
CA GLY A 290 -5.53 19.51 -27.95
C GLY A 290 -6.76 18.61 -27.72
N TRP A 291 -6.63 17.30 -27.90
CA TRP A 291 -7.71 16.34 -27.67
C TRP A 291 -7.77 15.82 -26.22
N TRP A 292 -6.77 16.09 -25.38
CA TRP A 292 -6.74 15.62 -23.98
C TRP A 292 -8.01 15.95 -23.17
N PRO A 293 -8.68 17.11 -23.34
CA PRO A 293 -9.96 17.37 -22.66
C PRO A 293 -11.05 16.31 -22.93
N ALA A 294 -11.00 15.60 -24.06
CA ALA A 294 -11.94 14.53 -24.36
C ALA A 294 -11.87 13.38 -23.35
N LEU A 295 -10.72 13.17 -22.68
CA LEU A 295 -10.54 12.14 -21.66
C LEU A 295 -11.41 12.36 -20.41
N LEU A 296 -11.92 13.59 -20.19
CA LEU A 296 -12.88 13.89 -19.12
C LEU A 296 -14.22 13.15 -19.28
N VAL A 297 -14.47 12.54 -20.44
CA VAL A 297 -15.60 11.61 -20.61
C VAL A 297 -15.48 10.39 -19.69
N LEU A 298 -14.27 9.95 -19.35
CA LEU A 298 -14.03 8.78 -18.49
C LEU A 298 -14.58 9.00 -17.08
N PRO A 299 -14.20 10.06 -16.34
CA PRO A 299 -14.79 10.31 -15.03
C PRO A 299 -16.27 10.67 -15.09
N ALA A 300 -16.73 11.36 -16.15
CA ALA A 300 -18.16 11.65 -16.32
C ALA A 300 -18.98 10.36 -16.46
N ALA A 301 -18.51 9.40 -17.28
CA ALA A 301 -19.16 8.09 -17.45
C ALA A 301 -19.11 7.27 -16.16
N ALA A 302 -17.99 7.25 -15.44
CA ALA A 302 -17.87 6.55 -14.15
C ALA A 302 -18.86 7.11 -13.11
N GLY A 303 -18.99 8.44 -13.03
CA GLY A 303 -19.95 9.11 -12.16
C GLY A 303 -21.40 8.80 -12.54
N ALA A 304 -21.72 8.83 -13.83
CA ALA A 304 -23.06 8.49 -14.32
C ALA A 304 -23.44 7.03 -14.01
N LEU A 305 -22.51 6.08 -14.22
CA LEU A 305 -22.72 4.66 -13.90
C LEU A 305 -22.91 4.44 -12.40
N ALA A 306 -22.11 5.09 -11.55
CA ALA A 306 -22.21 4.95 -10.10
C ALA A 306 -23.46 5.64 -9.51
N GLY A 307 -23.96 6.71 -10.14
CA GLY A 307 -25.15 7.42 -9.70
C GLY A 307 -26.47 6.79 -10.17
N TRP A 308 -26.43 5.89 -11.16
CA TRP A 308 -27.61 5.20 -11.68
C TRP A 308 -27.98 3.94 -10.87
N THR A 309 -27.03 3.35 -10.14
CA THR A 309 -27.17 2.13 -9.32
C THR A 309 -27.59 2.42 -7.89
#